data_AF-W2RJ59-F1
#
_entry.id   AF-W2RJ59-F1
#
_cell.length_a   1.000
_cell.length_b   1.000
_cell.length_c   1.000
_cell.angle_alpha   90.00
_cell.angle_beta   90.00
_cell.angle_gamma   90.00
#
_symmetry.space_group_name_H-M   'P 1'
#
loop_
_entity.id
_entity.type
_entity.pdbx_description
1 polymer ?
#
loop_
_entity_poly.entity_id
_entity_poly.type
_entity_poly.pdbx_seq_one_letter_code
_entity_poly.pdbx_strand_id
1 'polypeptide(L)'
;MEGVIEEILASEWKIGAAVTDNAGQCGRDRRILAPKYPNIAFLIWFAHDINNLVKAVLKTVFKEISEDAAGAASFQHQNGWFVLLRQ
;
A
#
# COMPACT_ATOMS: atom_id res chain seq x y z
N MET A 1 12.68 -2.87 -9.78
CA MET A 1 11.62 -2.80 -10.80
C MET A 1 12.14 -3.16 -12.19
N GLU A 2 13.25 -2.56 -12.62
CA GLU A 2 13.83 -2.75 -13.96
C GLU A 2 14.02 -4.21 -14.38
N GLY A 3 14.67 -5.05 -13.56
CA GLY A 3 14.86 -6.47 -13.90
C GLY A 3 13.55 -7.24 -14.12
N VAL A 4 12.47 -6.88 -13.41
CA VAL A 4 11.15 -7.50 -13.60
C VAL A 4 10.53 -7.05 -14.92
N ILE A 5 10.71 -5.77 -15.30
CA ILE A 5 10.28 -5.26 -16.62
C ILE A 5 11.02 -6.03 -17.72
N GLU A 6 12.34 -6.21 -17.59
CA GLU A 6 13.16 -6.92 -18.57
C GLU A 6 12.75 -8.40 -18.70
N GLU A 7 12.46 -9.08 -17.60
CA GLU A 7 11.98 -10.47 -17.60
C GLU A 7 10.60 -10.63 -18.27
N ILE A 8 9.65 -9.72 -17.99
CA ILE A 8 8.32 -9.74 -18.60
C ILE A 8 8.40 -9.44 -20.10
N LEU A 9 9.24 -8.48 -20.50
CA LEU A 9 9.46 -8.19 -21.92
C LEU A 9 10.16 -9.36 -22.64
N ALA A 10 11.12 -10.03 -21.99
CA ALA A 10 11.79 -11.21 -22.54
C ALA A 10 10.86 -12.42 -22.71
N SER A 11 9.79 -12.50 -21.92
CA SER A 11 8.71 -13.47 -22.09
C SER A 11 7.63 -13.03 -23.09
N GLU A 12 7.90 -11.99 -23.88
CA GLU A 12 7.05 -11.45 -24.95
C GLU A 12 5.70 -10.86 -24.49
N TRP A 13 5.55 -10.63 -23.18
CA TRP A 13 4.38 -9.95 -22.64
C TRP A 13 4.47 -8.43 -22.84
N LYS A 14 3.32 -7.80 -23.11
CA LYS A 14 3.21 -6.35 -23.20
C LYS A 14 2.88 -5.77 -21.83
N ILE A 15 3.66 -4.76 -21.43
CA ILE A 15 3.44 -4.02 -20.19
C ILE A 15 2.76 -2.70 -20.54
N GLY A 16 1.52 -2.50 -20.08
CA GLY A 16 0.82 -1.23 -20.25
C GLY A 16 1.15 -0.22 -19.15
N ALA A 17 1.36 -0.68 -17.92
CA ALA A 17 1.65 0.17 -16.79
C ALA A 17 2.44 -0.53 -15.68
N ALA A 18 3.23 0.25 -14.95
CA ALA A 18 3.83 -0.12 -13.68
C ALA A 18 3.27 0.80 -12.59
N VAL A 19 2.54 0.22 -11.62
CA VAL A 19 1.91 0.96 -10.53
C VAL A 19 2.65 0.65 -9.24
N THR A 20 3.24 1.67 -8.61
CA THR A 20 3.97 1.53 -7.35
C THR A 20 3.61 2.60 -6.36
N ASP A 21 3.71 2.28 -5.07
CA ASP A 21 3.63 3.30 -4.02
C ASP A 21 4.78 4.33 -4.15
N ASN A 22 4.82 5.28 -3.22
CA ASN A 22 5.87 6.28 -3.17
C ASN A 22 6.88 6.02 -2.04
N ALA A 23 6.98 4.78 -1.56
CA ALA A 23 7.90 4.41 -0.50
C ALA A 23 9.31 4.14 -1.05
N GLY A 24 10.33 4.46 -0.25
CA GLY A 24 11.72 4.13 -0.55
C GLY A 24 12.19 4.60 -1.93
N GLN A 25 12.70 3.67 -2.74
CA GLN A 25 13.24 3.96 -4.07
C GLN A 25 12.18 4.02 -5.18
N CYS A 26 10.91 3.66 -4.92
CA CYS A 26 9.89 3.59 -5.97
C CYS A 26 9.70 4.91 -6.71
N GLY A 27 9.75 6.04 -5.99
CA GLY A 27 9.70 7.37 -6.61
C GLY A 27 10.92 7.68 -7.49
N ARG A 28 12.12 7.21 -7.11
CA ARG A 28 13.36 7.37 -7.89
C ARG A 28 13.33 6.48 -9.13
N ASP A 29 12.98 5.21 -8.96
CA ASP A 29 12.85 4.24 -10.05
C ASP A 29 11.89 4.76 -11.12
N ARG A 30 10.73 5.28 -10.72
CA ARG A 30 9.75 5.88 -11.65
C ARG A 30 10.37 6.94 -12.56
N ARG A 31 11.17 7.85 -11.99
CA ARG A 31 11.81 8.96 -12.71
C ARG A 31 12.90 8.49 -13.67
N ILE A 32 13.60 7.41 -13.33
CA ILE A 32 14.68 6.84 -14.15
C ILE A 32 14.11 5.94 -15.25
N LEU A 33 13.12 5.12 -14.91
CA LEU A 33 12.58 4.09 -15.80
C LEU A 33 11.52 4.63 -16.77
N ALA A 34 10.77 5.68 -16.43
CA ALA A 34 9.79 6.26 -17.35
C ALA A 34 10.43 6.75 -18.67
N PRO A 35 11.59 7.44 -18.67
CA PRO A 35 12.31 7.73 -19.91
C PRO A 35 12.90 6.50 -20.61
N LYS A 36 13.36 5.49 -19.84
CA LYS A 36 13.95 4.25 -20.40
C LYS A 36 12.91 3.39 -21.12
N TYR A 37 11.68 3.39 -20.64
CA TYR A 37 10.57 2.59 -21.18
C TYR A 37 9.36 3.48 -21.49
N PRO A 38 9.42 4.29 -22.57
CA PRO A 38 8.39 5.31 -22.85
C PRO A 38 7.01 4.74 -23.18
N ASN A 39 6.92 3.44 -23.50
CA ASN A 39 5.66 2.76 -23.82
C ASN A 39 4.94 2.20 -22.57
N ILE A 40 5.52 2.35 -21.38
CA ILE A 40 4.95 1.88 -20.12
C ILE A 40 4.50 3.11 -19.31
N ALA A 41 3.24 3.12 -18.87
CA ALA A 41 2.76 4.16 -17.96
C ALA A 41 3.25 3.88 -16.53
N PHE A 42 4.03 4.79 -15.95
CA PHE A 42 4.46 4.66 -14.56
C PHE A 42 3.58 5.51 -13.63
N LEU A 43 2.77 4.85 -12.80
CA LEU A 43 1.73 5.51 -11.99
C LEU A 43 1.97 5.31 -10.49
N ILE A 44 1.52 6.26 -9.69
CA ILE A 44 1.53 6.16 -8.23
C ILE A 44 0.34 5.31 -7.78
N TRP A 45 0.57 4.39 -6.84
CA TRP A 45 -0.47 3.59 -6.21
C TRP A 45 -1.30 4.47 -5.26
N PHE A 46 -2.37 5.05 -5.79
CA PHE A 46 -3.22 6.02 -5.07
C PHE A 46 -3.85 5.46 -3.80
N ALA A 47 -4.14 4.16 -3.74
CA ALA A 47 -4.71 3.54 -2.55
C ALA A 47 -3.78 3.62 -1.32
N HIS A 48 -2.46 3.77 -1.53
CA HIS A 48 -1.51 3.97 -0.43
C HIS A 48 -1.66 5.38 0.16
N ASP A 49 -1.84 6.39 -0.69
CA ASP A 49 -2.05 7.77 -0.27
C ASP A 49 -3.39 7.92 0.46
N ILE A 50 -4.45 7.26 -0.02
CA ILE A 50 -5.75 7.20 0.68
C ILE A 50 -5.61 6.56 2.07
N ASN A 51 -4.92 5.43 2.17
CA ASN A 51 -4.67 4.79 3.46
C ASN A 51 -3.90 5.71 4.42
N ASN A 52 -2.89 6.42 3.92
CA ASN A 52 -2.13 7.38 4.72
C ASN A 52 -2.99 8.59 5.13
N LEU A 53 -3.87 9.07 4.26
CA LEU A 53 -4.82 10.13 4.56
C LEU A 53 -5.79 9.70 5.68
N VAL A 54 -6.39 8.51 5.56
CA VAL A 54 -7.29 7.98 6.60
C VAL A 54 -6.54 7.85 7.92
N LYS A 55 -5.31 7.29 7.92
CA LYS A 55 -4.47 7.23 9.13
C LYS A 55 -4.20 8.61 9.73
N ALA A 56 -3.97 9.63 8.91
CA ALA A 56 -3.76 10.99 9.39
C ALA A 56 -5.04 11.55 10.03
N VAL A 57 -6.20 11.34 9.41
CA VAL A 57 -7.51 11.76 9.94
C VAL A 57 -7.80 11.07 11.28
N LEU A 58 -7.57 9.76 11.39
CA LEU A 58 -7.80 9.01 12.62
C LEU A 58 -6.93 9.52 13.79
N LYS A 59 -5.78 10.16 13.52
CA LYS A 59 -4.91 10.77 14.53
C LYS A 59 -5.33 12.17 14.98
N THR A 60 -6.44 12.70 14.47
CA THR A 60 -6.96 14.03 14.83
C THR A 60 -7.94 13.95 16.00
N VAL A 61 -9.13 14.55 15.88
CA VAL A 61 -10.20 14.49 16.90
C VAL A 61 -10.70 13.07 17.16
N PHE A 62 -10.40 12.13 16.28
CA PHE A 62 -10.76 10.72 16.40
C PHE A 62 -9.71 9.88 17.12
N LYS A 63 -8.59 10.46 17.60
CA LYS A 63 -7.44 9.71 18.10
C LYS A 63 -7.80 8.74 19.22
N GLU A 64 -8.44 9.22 20.28
CA GLU A 64 -8.78 8.39 21.45
C GLU A 64 -9.70 7.22 21.05
N ILE A 65 -10.80 7.51 20.34
CA ILE A 65 -11.74 6.47 19.88
C ILE A 65 -11.05 5.48 18.93
N SER A 66 -10.13 5.94 18.08
CA SER A 66 -9.40 5.07 17.16
C SER A 66 -8.41 4.16 17.89
N GLU A 67 -7.75 4.67 18.94
CA GLU A 67 -6.84 3.90 19.79
C GLU A 67 -7.60 2.85 20.61
N ASP A 68 -8.75 3.20 21.20
CA ASP A 68 -9.62 2.27 21.92
C ASP A 68 -10.13 1.15 21.01
N ALA A 69 -10.63 1.50 19.82
CA ALA A 69 -11.09 0.54 18.83
C ALA A 69 -9.95 -0.40 18.36
N ALA A 70 -8.75 0.15 18.12
CA ALA A 70 -7.57 -0.64 17.77
C ALA A 70 -7.15 -1.57 18.91
N GLY A 71 -7.25 -1.11 20.17
CA GLY A 71 -7.01 -1.90 21.37
C GLY A 71 -7.98 -3.08 21.49
N ALA A 72 -9.28 -2.82 21.33
CA ALA A 72 -10.32 -3.85 21.36
C ALA A 72 -10.13 -4.89 20.24
N ALA A 73 -9.84 -4.44 19.01
CA ALA A 73 -9.56 -5.34 17.89
C ALA A 73 -8.30 -6.19 18.13
N SER A 74 -7.25 -5.59 18.69
CA SER A 74 -6.00 -6.29 19.02
C SER A 74 -6.22 -7.33 20.12
N PHE A 75 -6.98 -6.97 21.17
CA PHE A 75 -7.37 -7.89 22.23
C PHE A 75 -8.18 -9.07 21.67
N GLN A 76 -9.14 -8.82 20.79
CA GLN A 76 -9.93 -9.88 20.15
C GLN A 76 -9.08 -10.80 19.26
N HIS A 77 -8.12 -10.23 18.51
CA HIS A 77 -7.22 -10.99 17.64
C HIS A 77 -6.27 -11.88 18.46
N GLN A 78 -5.72 -11.36 19.56
CA GLN A 78 -4.82 -12.10 20.46
C GLN A 78 -5.56 -13.18 21.26
N ASN A 79 -6.79 -12.92 21.67
CA ASN A 79 -7.61 -13.84 22.46
C ASN A 79 -8.59 -14.63 21.58
N GLY A 80 -8.17 -14.96 20.36
CA GLY A 80 -8.98 -15.52 19.28
C GLY A 80 -10.22 -16.27 19.77
N TRP A 81 -11.41 -15.76 19.42
CA TRP A 81 -12.71 -16.41 19.62
C TRP A 81 -13.12 -16.68 21.08
N PHE A 82 -12.32 -16.29 22.08
CA PHE A 82 -12.55 -16.60 23.50
C PHE A 82 -13.33 -15.53 24.30
N VAL A 83 -14.00 -14.60 23.64
CA VAL A 83 -15.08 -13.83 24.30
C VAL A 83 -16.39 -14.61 24.12
N LEU A 84 -16.48 -15.74 24.80
CA LEU A 84 -17.78 -16.29 25.21
C LEU A 84 -18.37 -15.24 26.15
N LEU A 85 -19.37 -14.51 25.64
CA LEU A 85 -20.30 -13.74 26.47
C LEU A 85 -20.81 -14.66 27.58
N ARG A 86 -20.30 -14.49 28.81
CA ARG A 86 -21.06 -14.90 29.99
C ARG A 86 -22.29 -14.01 30.03
N GLN A 87 -23.43 -14.61 29.66
CA GLN A 87 -24.72 -14.16 30.16
C GLN A 87 -24.78 -14.39 31.67
#